data_AF-H0I2I2-F1
#
_entry.id   AF-H0I2I2-F1
#
_cell.length_a   1.000
_cell.length_b   1.000
_cell.length_c   1.000
_cell.angle_alpha   90.00
_cell.angle_beta   90.00
_cell.angle_gamma   90.00
#
_symmetry.space_group_name_H-M   'P 1'
#
loop_
_entity.id
_entity.type
_entity.pdbx_description
1 polymer ?
#
loop_
_entity_poly.entity_id
_entity_poly.type
_entity_poly.pdbx_seq_one_letter_code
_entity_poly.pdbx_strand_id
1 'polypeptide(L)'
;MGAVETALKLVPGLTVETIGSSCCGMAGAFGYQAETYDVSMAMAELSLLPALRKAEADAIIVAAGTSCRQQIGDGAGRRAVHLARVLERSISGQVNQDWP
;
A
#
# COMPACT_ATOMS: atom_id res chain seq x y z
N MET A 1 -6.38 -6.22 -8.40
CA MET A 1 -6.87 -4.93 -7.86
C MET A 1 -7.46 -4.03 -8.95
N GLY A 2 -8.25 -4.57 -9.89
CA GLY A 2 -8.71 -3.77 -11.04
C GLY A 2 -9.56 -2.55 -10.67
N ALA A 3 -10.51 -2.69 -9.74
CA ALA A 3 -11.38 -1.58 -9.35
C ALA A 3 -10.63 -0.43 -8.64
N VAL A 4 -9.63 -0.75 -7.82
CA VAL A 4 -8.82 0.27 -7.10
C VAL A 4 -7.95 1.05 -8.09
N GLU A 5 -7.27 0.35 -8.98
CA GLU A 5 -6.45 0.97 -10.02
C GLU A 5 -7.30 1.87 -10.93
N THR A 6 -8.45 1.36 -11.41
CA THR A 6 -9.38 2.13 -12.24
C THR A 6 -9.86 3.39 -11.53
N ALA A 7 -10.21 3.30 -10.23
CA ALA A 7 -10.66 4.46 -9.47
C ALA A 7 -9.55 5.51 -9.29
N LEU A 8 -8.30 5.10 -9.02
CA LEU A 8 -7.19 6.02 -8.88
C LEU A 8 -6.84 6.73 -10.20
N LYS A 9 -6.99 6.05 -11.33
CA LYS A 9 -6.78 6.65 -12.67
C LYS A 9 -7.79 7.76 -13.01
N LEU A 10 -8.89 7.89 -12.25
CA LEU A 10 -9.84 9.00 -12.40
C LEU A 10 -9.35 10.30 -11.73
N VAL A 11 -8.34 10.22 -10.86
CA VAL A 11 -7.82 11.39 -10.15
C VAL A 11 -6.86 12.16 -11.07
N PRO A 12 -7.13 13.43 -11.38
CA PRO A 12 -6.26 14.23 -12.23
C PRO A 12 -4.86 14.38 -11.63
N GLY A 13 -3.83 14.24 -12.47
CA GLY A 13 -2.43 14.45 -12.07
C GLY A 13 -1.75 13.28 -11.38
N LEU A 14 -2.44 12.15 -11.14
CA LEU A 14 -1.81 10.94 -10.61
C LEU A 14 -1.28 10.03 -11.73
N THR A 15 -0.02 9.66 -11.61
CA THR A 15 0.55 8.48 -12.30
C THR A 15 0.33 7.27 -11.41
N VAL A 16 -0.39 6.26 -11.91
CA VAL A 16 -0.76 5.07 -11.13
C VAL A 16 0.05 3.88 -11.62
N GLU A 17 0.86 3.31 -10.72
CA GLU A 17 1.60 2.07 -10.94
C GLU A 17 1.13 0.98 -9.98
N THR A 18 1.11 -0.26 -10.44
CA THR A 18 0.70 -1.41 -9.60
C THR A 18 1.92 -2.25 -9.22
N ILE A 19 1.96 -2.66 -7.96
CA ILE A 19 2.93 -3.66 -7.50
C ILE A 19 2.33 -5.05 -7.76
N GLY A 20 3.00 -5.83 -8.61
CA GLY A 20 2.64 -7.21 -8.95
C GLY A 20 2.91 -8.19 -7.81
N SER A 21 2.29 -7.98 -6.65
CA SER A 21 2.42 -8.84 -5.47
C SER A 21 1.21 -9.78 -5.35
N SER A 22 1.44 -11.04 -5.00
CA SER A 22 0.38 -12.04 -4.77
C SER A 22 -0.31 -11.87 -3.41
N CYS A 23 0.44 -11.66 -2.33
CA CYS A 23 -0.07 -11.42 -0.98
C CYS A 23 0.91 -10.56 -0.17
N CYS A 24 0.43 -9.81 0.82
CA CYS A 24 1.29 -9.07 1.74
C CYS A 24 1.88 -9.95 2.87
N GLY A 25 1.40 -11.17 3.08
CA GLY A 25 1.80 -12.03 4.20
C GLY A 25 0.99 -11.82 5.49
N MET A 26 0.36 -10.66 5.68
CA MET A 26 -0.24 -10.27 6.97
C MET A 26 -1.76 -10.52 7.10
N ALA A 27 -2.39 -11.23 6.17
CA ALA A 27 -3.84 -11.36 6.15
C ALA A 27 -4.40 -12.13 7.37
N GLY A 28 -5.29 -11.49 8.14
CA GLY A 28 -5.98 -12.13 9.27
C GLY A 28 -5.06 -12.48 10.45
N ALA A 29 -5.49 -13.41 11.31
CA ALA A 29 -4.73 -13.84 12.50
C ALA A 29 -3.34 -14.42 12.17
N PHE A 30 -3.17 -14.97 10.95
CA PHE A 30 -1.89 -15.50 10.48
C PHE A 30 -0.78 -14.46 10.50
N GLY A 31 -1.05 -13.21 10.13
CA GLY A 31 -0.03 -12.16 10.13
C GLY A 31 0.38 -11.65 11.51
N TYR A 32 -0.44 -11.93 12.54
CA TYR A 32 -0.25 -11.41 13.90
C TYR A 32 0.33 -12.44 14.88
N GLN A 33 0.34 -13.71 14.49
CA GLN A 33 0.87 -14.80 15.32
C GLN A 33 2.40 -14.83 15.25
N ALA A 34 3.03 -15.02 16.40
CA ALA A 34 4.49 -15.06 16.48
C ALA A 34 5.05 -16.27 15.72
N GLU A 35 4.31 -17.37 15.69
CA GLU A 35 4.66 -18.64 15.05
C GLU A 35 4.78 -18.51 13.52
N THR A 36 4.10 -17.54 12.93
CA THR A 36 4.00 -17.35 11.48
C THR A 36 4.67 -16.06 11.02
N TYR A 37 5.31 -15.32 11.93
CA TYR A 37 5.98 -14.06 11.63
C TYR A 37 7.00 -14.19 10.49
N ASP A 38 7.91 -15.17 10.57
CA ASP A 38 8.95 -15.38 9.57
C ASP A 38 8.35 -15.72 8.19
N VAL A 39 7.26 -16.48 8.17
CA VAL A 39 6.56 -16.82 6.91
C VAL A 39 5.86 -15.59 6.34
N SER A 40 5.19 -14.79 7.18
CA SER A 40 4.58 -13.51 6.78
C SER A 40 5.61 -12.58 6.16
N MET A 41 6.76 -12.40 6.81
CA MET A 41 7.84 -11.57 6.32
C MET A 41 8.45 -12.12 5.02
N ALA A 42 8.70 -13.43 4.93
CA ALA A 42 9.21 -14.05 3.72
C ALA A 42 8.27 -13.84 2.52
N MET A 43 6.95 -13.95 2.72
CA MET A 43 5.96 -13.68 1.68
C MET A 43 6.02 -12.22 1.21
N ALA A 44 6.10 -11.26 2.14
CA ALA A 44 6.19 -9.84 1.82
C ALA A 44 7.48 -9.50 1.06
N GLU A 45 8.59 -10.17 1.40
CA GLU A 45 9.90 -10.00 0.76
C GLU A 45 9.99 -10.54 -0.67
N LEU A 46 9.04 -11.38 -1.12
CA LEU A 46 9.03 -11.89 -2.49
C LEU A 46 8.88 -10.78 -3.54
N SER A 47 8.11 -9.73 -3.24
CA SER A 47 7.82 -8.67 -4.22
C SER A 47 7.39 -7.35 -3.59
N LEU A 48 6.56 -7.38 -2.54
CA LEU A 48 5.97 -6.18 -1.94
C LEU A 48 7.02 -5.26 -1.31
N LEU A 49 7.78 -5.76 -0.33
CA LEU A 49 8.75 -4.93 0.40
C LEU A 49 9.90 -4.43 -0.50
N PRO A 50 10.47 -5.24 -1.42
CA PRO A 50 11.45 -4.74 -2.38
C PRO A 50 10.91 -3.63 -3.29
N ALA A 51 9.66 -3.72 -3.74
CA ALA A 51 9.05 -2.69 -4.57
C ALA A 51 8.85 -1.38 -3.80
N LEU A 52 8.39 -1.46 -2.55
CA LEU A 52 8.19 -0.28 -1.69
C LEU A 52 9.49 0.44 -1.33
N ARG A 53 10.59 -0.31 -1.17
CA ARG A 53 11.92 0.27 -0.93
C ARG A 53 12.52 0.96 -2.16
N LYS A 54 12.06 0.59 -3.37
CA LYS A 54 12.47 1.21 -4.64
C LYS A 54 11.57 2.37 -5.07
N ALA A 55 10.34 2.43 -4.56
CA ALA A 55 9.42 3.51 -4.85
C ALA A 55 9.95 4.84 -4.31
N GLU A 56 9.70 5.92 -5.05
CA GLU A 56 10.11 7.28 -4.66
C GLU A 56 9.67 7.62 -3.24
N ALA A 57 10.46 8.46 -2.57
CA ALA A 57 10.25 8.79 -1.17
C ALA A 57 8.89 9.48 -0.92
N ASP A 58 8.45 10.29 -1.89
CA ASP A 58 7.19 11.03 -1.91
C ASP A 58 6.03 10.25 -2.56
N ALA A 59 6.27 9.02 -3.01
CA ALA A 59 5.24 8.20 -3.64
C ALA A 59 4.08 7.89 -2.67
N ILE A 60 2.87 8.09 -3.18
CA ILE A 60 1.61 7.73 -2.54
C ILE A 60 1.45 6.20 -2.53
N ILE A 61 1.61 5.57 -1.37
CA ILE A 61 1.38 4.13 -1.25
C ILE A 61 -0.10 3.85 -0.92
N VAL A 62 -0.80 3.16 -1.82
CA VAL A 62 -2.22 2.81 -1.64
C VAL A 62 -2.38 1.32 -1.41
N ALA A 63 -3.03 0.95 -0.31
CA ALA A 63 -3.45 -0.42 -0.04
C ALA A 63 -4.85 -0.47 0.60
N ALA A 64 -5.77 -1.18 -0.06
CA ALA A 64 -7.15 -1.29 0.39
C ALA A 64 -7.31 -2.12 1.68
N GLY A 65 -6.53 -3.20 1.83
CA GLY A 65 -6.58 -4.06 3.01
C GLY A 65 -5.89 -3.45 4.22
N THR A 66 -6.52 -3.53 5.40
CA THR A 66 -5.91 -3.09 6.67
C THR A 66 -4.63 -3.85 7.00
N SER A 67 -4.65 -5.18 6.90
CA SER A 67 -3.45 -6.01 7.07
C SER A 67 -2.31 -5.62 6.12
N CYS A 68 -2.63 -5.33 4.85
CA CYS A 68 -1.60 -4.89 3.90
C CYS A 68 -0.97 -3.57 4.34
N ARG A 69 -1.78 -2.58 4.79
CA ARG A 69 -1.24 -1.30 5.28
C ARG A 69 -0.34 -1.49 6.50
N GLN A 70 -0.69 -2.41 7.40
CA GLN A 70 0.14 -2.71 8.55
C GLN A 70 1.46 -3.36 8.14
N GLN A 71 1.45 -4.39 7.29
CA GLN A 71 2.68 -5.03 6.80
C GLN A 71 3.62 -4.01 6.14
N ILE A 72 3.06 -3.07 5.38
CA ILE A 72 3.85 -2.02 4.71
C ILE A 72 4.52 -1.11 5.74
N GLY A 73 3.79 -0.75 6.81
CA GLY A 73 4.34 0.00 7.93
C GLY A 73 5.45 -0.77 8.64
N ASP A 74 5.17 -1.99 9.06
CA ASP A 74 6.07 -2.81 9.89
C ASP A 74 7.29 -3.29 9.10
N GLY A 75 7.12 -3.66 7.83
CA GLY A 75 8.16 -4.28 7.00
C GLY A 75 8.96 -3.31 6.12
N ALA A 76 8.40 -2.17 5.73
CA ALA A 76 9.09 -1.18 4.89
C ALA A 76 9.24 0.19 5.54
N GLY A 77 8.63 0.44 6.71
CA GLY A 77 8.65 1.76 7.35
C GLY A 77 7.91 2.83 6.53
N ARG A 78 7.08 2.43 5.56
CA ARG A 78 6.32 3.35 4.70
C ARG A 78 4.89 3.45 5.20
N ARG A 79 4.28 4.62 5.04
CA ARG A 79 2.86 4.82 5.33
C ARG A 79 2.03 4.50 4.09
N ALA A 80 1.17 3.48 4.19
CA ALA A 80 0.15 3.21 3.18
C ALA A 80 -1.21 3.76 3.60
N VAL A 81 -2.01 4.23 2.65
CA VAL A 81 -3.37 4.74 2.87
C VAL A 81 -4.42 3.94 2.11
N HIS A 82 -5.67 4.06 2.55
CA HIS A 82 -6.82 3.53 1.80
C HIS A 82 -7.15 4.46 0.63
N LEU A 83 -7.58 3.92 -0.53
CA LEU A 83 -7.93 4.72 -1.71
C LEU A 83 -8.96 5.83 -1.41
N ALA A 84 -9.87 5.60 -0.46
CA ALA A 84 -10.88 6.58 -0.06
C ALA A 84 -10.26 7.90 0.41
N ARG A 85 -9.07 7.86 1.05
CA ARG A 85 -8.33 9.07 1.46
C ARG A 85 -7.73 9.82 0.28
N VAL A 86 -7.32 9.10 -0.75
CA VAL A 86 -6.83 9.71 -2.00
C VAL A 86 -8.00 10.41 -2.71
N LEU A 87 -9.14 9.74 -2.81
CA LEU A 87 -10.34 10.29 -3.44
C LEU A 87 -10.91 11.49 -2.66
N GLU A 88 -10.95 11.41 -1.32
CA GLU A 88 -11.32 12.53 -0.44
C GLU A 88 -10.47 13.76 -0.75
N ARG A 89 -9.13 13.62 -0.78
CA ARG A 89 -8.23 14.73 -1.12
C ARG A 89 -8.45 15.24 -2.55
N SER A 90 -8.77 14.36 -3.49
CA SER A 90 -9.12 14.75 -4.87
C SER A 90 -10.33 15.64 -4.93
N ILE A 91 -11.38 15.30 -4.18
CA ILE A 91 -12.64 16.04 -4.20
C ILE A 91 -12.51 17.34 -3.41
N SER A 92 -11.68 17.37 -2.37
CA SER A 92 -11.42 18.57 -1.55
C SER A 92 -10.36 19.53 -2.13
N GLY A 93 -9.76 19.22 -3.29
CA GLY A 93 -8.71 20.05 -3.91
C GLY A 93 -7.35 20.00 -3.19
N GLN A 94 -7.09 18.94 -2.41
CA GLN A 94 -5.93 18.77 -1.53
C GLN A 94 -4.96 17.67 -1.98
N VAL A 95 -5.07 17.13 -3.20
CA VAL A 95 -4.18 16.05 -3.68
C VAL A 95 -2.71 16.48 -3.69
N ASN A 96 -2.46 17.78 -3.89
CA ASN A 96 -1.13 18.38 -3.97
C ASN A 96 -0.66 19.02 -2.65
N GLN A 97 -1.37 18.81 -1.54
CA GLN A 97 -0.93 19.27 -0.22
C GLN A 97 -0.22 18.13 0.54
N ASP A 98 0.82 18.51 1.29
CA ASP A 98 1.77 17.66 2.03
C ASP A 98 1.25 16.24 2.29
N TRP A 99 1.90 15.31 1.59
CA TRP A 99 1.73 13.88 1.78
C TRP A 99 2.56 13.45 2.99
N PRO A 100 2.00 12.80 4.02
CA PRO A 100 2.79 12.27 5.12
C PRO A 100 3.65 11.08 4.70
#